data_AF-A0A4P7Z319-F1
#
_entry.id   AF-A0A4P7Z319-F1
#
_cell.length_a   1.000
_cell.length_b   1.000
_cell.length_c   1.000
_cell.angle_alpha   90.00
_cell.angle_beta   90.00
_cell.angle_gamma   90.00
#
_symmetry.space_group_name_H-M   'P 1'
#
loop_
_entity.id
_entity.type
_entity.pdbx_description
1 polymer ?
#
loop_
_entity_poly.entity_id
_entity_poly.type
_entity_poly.pdbx_seq_one_letter_code
_entity_poly.pdbx_strand_id
1 'polypeptide(L)' 'MRLHSLSASRLQVERFNADHPIGNPVTYRATPWRRVDTRTASKAHMVGTDAVVFVLGQGRVPLDRVTPA' A
#
# COMPACT_ATOMS: atom_id res chain seq x y z
N MET A 1 -16.44 -9.76 -9.65
CA MET A 1 -15.84 -8.46 -9.31
C MET A 1 -16.07 -8.24 -7.81
N ARG A 2 -15.03 -8.35 -6.96
CA ARG A 2 -15.21 -8.13 -5.51
C ARG A 2 -15.31 -6.63 -5.28
N LEU A 3 -16.50 -6.14 -4.95
CA LEU A 3 -16.69 -4.78 -4.44
C LEU A 3 -15.97 -4.72 -3.08
N HIS A 4 -14.79 -4.12 -3.05
CA HIS A 4 -14.15 -3.77 -1.79
C HIS A 4 -15.02 -2.68 -1.14
N SER A 5 -15.65 -2.99 -0.01
CA SER A 5 -16.41 -1.98 0.72
C SER A 5 -15.47 -0.88 1.18
N LEU A 6 -15.93 0.38 1.12
CA LEU A 6 -15.17 1.54 1.61
C LEU A 6 -14.66 1.32 3.04
N SER A 7 -15.42 0.62 3.86
CA SER A 7 -15.06 0.22 5.22
C SER A 7 -13.86 -0.73 5.26
N ALA A 8 -13.79 -1.71 4.36
CA ALA A 8 -12.68 -2.65 4.28
C ALA A 8 -11.39 -1.95 3.83
N SER A 9 -11.46 -1.07 2.83
CA SER A 9 -10.30 -0.29 2.38
C SER A 9 -9.79 0.66 3.47
N ARG A 10 -10.70 1.31 4.22
CA ARG A 10 -10.32 2.14 5.38
C ARG A 10 -9.62 1.34 6.47
N LEU A 11 -10.18 0.19 6.84
CA LEU A 11 -9.58 -0.67 7.86
C LEU A 11 -8.18 -1.17 7.43
N GLN A 12 -7.98 -1.43 6.14
CA GLN A 12 -6.68 -1.81 5.61
C GLN A 12 -5.65 -0.67 5.76
N VAL A 13 -6.05 0.57 5.47
CA VAL A 13 -5.20 1.76 5.67
C VAL A 13 -4.83 1.93 7.13
N GLU A 14 -5.81 1.84 8.04
CA GLU A 14 -5.59 2.02 9.48
C GLU A 14 -4.61 0.97 10.03
N ARG A 15 -4.84 -0.31 9.71
CA ARG A 15 -3.95 -1.40 10.13
C ARG A 15 -2.55 -1.22 9.59
N PHE A 16 -2.43 -0.97 8.28
CA PHE A 16 -1.12 -0.78 7.67
C PHE A 16 -0.34 0.37 8.31
N ASN A 17 -1.00 1.50 8.59
CA ASN A 17 -0.35 2.65 9.22
C ASN A 17 -0.02 2.44 10.71
N ALA A 18 -0.74 1.57 11.41
CA ALA A 18 -0.44 1.22 12.80
C ALA A 18 0.86 0.40 12.89
N ASP A 19 1.04 -0.53 11.95
CA ASP A 19 2.17 -1.46 11.95
C ASP A 19 3.40 -0.93 11.18
N HIS A 20 3.20 -0.01 10.23
CA HIS A 20 4.24 0.43 9.30
C HIS A 20 4.31 1.96 9.18
N PRO A 21 5.21 2.62 9.94
CA PRO A 21 5.43 4.06 9.82
C PRO A 21 6.07 4.44 8.46
N ILE A 22 6.16 5.74 8.20
CA ILE A 22 6.85 6.25 7.01
C ILE A 22 8.33 5.82 7.05
N GLY A 23 8.87 5.42 5.90
CA GLY A 23 10.24 4.90 5.77
C GLY A 23 10.36 3.40 6.02
N ASN A 24 9.26 2.71 6.36
CA ASN A 24 9.28 1.28 6.60
C ASN A 24 9.66 0.50 5.32
N PRO A 25 10.52 -0.53 5.40
CA PRO A 25 10.82 -1.41 4.28
C PRO A 25 9.57 -2.14 3.79
N VAL A 26 9.36 -2.12 2.47
CA VAL A 26 8.25 -2.81 1.83
C VAL A 26 8.70 -3.38 0.50
N THR A 27 8.09 -4.49 0.13
CA THR A 27 8.15 -5.05 -1.22
C THR A 27 6.85 -4.70 -1.93
N TYR A 28 6.90 -4.17 -3.14
CA TYR A 28 5.70 -4.01 -3.96
C TYR A 28 5.77 -4.82 -5.26
N ARG A 29 4.61 -5.27 -5.72
CA ARG A 29 4.45 -6.05 -6.95
C ARG A 29 4.19 -5.12 -8.14
N ALA A 30 5.23 -4.77 -8.89
CA ALA A 30 5.15 -3.93 -10.08
C ALA A 30 4.42 -4.63 -11.24
N THR A 31 4.70 -5.93 -11.44
CA THR A 31 4.01 -6.82 -12.40
C THR A 31 3.87 -8.20 -11.75
N PRO A 32 3.06 -9.14 -12.30
CA PRO A 32 2.88 -10.47 -11.70
C PRO A 32 4.19 -11.21 -11.38
N TRP A 33 5.25 -10.95 -12.16
CA TRP A 33 6.55 -11.60 -12.06
C TRP A 33 7.66 -10.71 -11.49
N ARG A 34 7.37 -9.43 -11.23
CA ARG A 34 8.36 -8.45 -10.77
C ARG A 34 7.98 -7.87 -9.42
N ARG A 35 8.80 -8.17 -8.42
CA ARG A 35 8.78 -7.57 -7.08
C ARG A 35 9.95 -6.60 -6.95
N VAL A 36 9.73 -5.52 -6.22
CA VAL A 36 10.74 -4.48 -5.99
C VAL A 36 10.73 -4.11 -4.53
N ASP A 37 11.91 -4.21 -3.90
CA ASP A 37 12.12 -3.83 -2.52
C ASP A 37 12.41 -2.34 -2.45
N THR A 38 11.73 -1.65 -1.55
CA THR A 38 11.81 -0.20 -1.37
C THR A 38 11.35 0.18 0.04
N ARG A 39 11.05 1.46 0.26
CA ARG A 39 10.49 1.97 1.51
C ARG A 39 9.24 2.80 1.25
N THR A 40 8.37 2.89 2.25
CA THR A 40 7.23 3.81 2.21
C THR A 40 7.72 5.26 2.23
N ALA A 41 7.16 6.08 1.35
CA ALA A 41 7.40 7.52 1.29
C ALA A 41 6.30 8.34 1.98
N SER A 42 5.17 7.70 2.31
CA SER A 42 4.03 8.31 2.98
C SER A 42 3.31 7.30 3.87
N LYS A 43 2.39 7.79 4.71
CA LYS A 43 1.33 6.95 5.28
C LYS A 43 0.41 6.46 4.14
N ALA A 44 -0.18 5.28 4.32
CA ALA A 44 -1.27 4.82 3.49
C ALA A 44 -2.49 5.73 3.66
N HIS A 45 -3.27 5.90 2.59
CA HIS A 45 -4.49 6.71 2.61
C HIS A 45 -5.46 6.24 1.53
N MET A 46 -6.67 6.77 1.60
CA MET A 46 -7.74 6.51 0.62
C MET A 46 -7.67 7.49 -0.53
N VAL A 47 -7.85 7.01 -1.75
CA VAL A 47 -8.15 7.84 -2.92
C VAL A 47 -9.39 7.26 -3.59
N GLY A 48 -10.52 7.97 -3.46
CA GLY A 48 -11.83 7.41 -3.79
C GLY A 48 -12.10 6.18 -2.91
N THR A 49 -12.27 5.02 -3.54
CA THR A 49 -12.51 3.74 -2.86
C THR A 49 -11.24 2.91 -2.63
N ASP A 50 -10.10 3.39 -3.13
CA ASP A 50 -8.87 2.60 -3.19
C ASP A 50 -7.92 2.97 -2.05
N ALA A 51 -7.43 1.96 -1.34
CA ALA A 51 -6.35 2.09 -0.38
C ALA A 51 -5.01 2.12 -1.12
N VAL A 52 -4.21 3.16 -0.90
CA VAL A 52 -2.93 3.37 -1.60
C VAL A 52 -1.84 3.85 -0.65
N VAL A 53 -0.58 3.66 -1.04
CA VAL A 53 0.59 4.19 -0.34
C VAL A 53 1.61 4.70 -1.37
N PHE A 54 2.37 5.73 -1.04
CA PHE A 54 3.50 6.13 -1.87
C PHE A 54 4.75 5.35 -1.43
N VAL A 55 5.49 4.82 -2.40
CA VAL A 55 6.77 4.16 -2.16
C VAL A 55 7.88 4.85 -2.95
N LEU A 56 9.10 4.82 -2.41
CA LEU A 56 10.24 5.47 -3.03
C LEU A 56 10.57 4.85 -4.40
N GLY A 57 10.87 5.71 -5.38
CA GLY A 57 11.25 5.32 -6.74
C GLY A 57 10.08 4.98 -7.67
N GLN A 58 8.86 4.78 -7.15
CA GLN A 58 7.69 4.40 -7.97
C GLN A 58 6.52 5.38 -7.84
N GLY A 59 6.34 6.02 -6.67
CA GLY A 59 5.19 6.87 -6.41
C GLY A 59 4.01 6.07 -5.86
N ARG A 60 2.78 6.37 -6.34
CA ARG A 60 1.53 5.82 -5.80
C ARG A 60 1.35 4.34 -6.18
N VAL A 61 1.15 3.48 -5.18
CA VAL A 61 0.92 2.04 -5.36
C VAL A 61 -0.33 1.59 -4.59
N PRO A 62 -1.20 0.76 -5.18
CA PRO A 62 -2.30 0.09 -4.47
C PRO A 62 -1.81 -0.76 -3.30
N LEU A 63 -2.46 -0.62 -2.14
CA LEU A 63 -2.01 -1.24 -0.90
C LEU A 63 -2.10 -2.78 -0.93
N ASP A 64 -2.98 -3.35 -1.76
CA ASP A 64 -3.09 -4.79 -2.03
C ASP A 64 -1.88 -5.38 -2.78
N ARG A 65 -1.04 -4.52 -3.36
CA ARG A 65 0.20 -4.91 -4.05
C ARG A 65 1.46 -4.69 -3.21
N VAL A 66 1.31 -4.21 -1.98
CA VAL A 66 2.42 -3.90 -1.08
C VAL A 66 2.42 -4.92 0.05
N THR A 67 3.57 -5.52 0.29
CA THR A 67 3.81 -6.40 1.44
C THR A 67 4.96 -5.82 2.25
N PRO A 68 4.90 -5.85 3.59
CA PRO A 68 6.07 -5.63 4.42
C PRO A 68 7.20 -6.56 3.99
N ALA A 69 8.44 -6.07 3.98
CA ALA A 69 9.62 -6.87 3.68
C ALA A 69 10.00 -7.75 4.88
#